data_AF-A0AAV6JV94-F1
#
_entry.id   AF-A0AAV6JV94-F1
#
_cell.length_a   1.000
_cell.length_b   1.000
_cell.length_c   1.000
_cell.angle_alpha   90.00
_cell.angle_beta   90.00
_cell.angle_gamma   90.00
#
_symmetry.space_group_name_H-M   'P 1'
#
loop_
_entity.id
_entity.type
_entity.pdbx_description
1 polymer ?
#
loop_
_entity_poly.entity_id
_entity_poly.type
_entity_poly.pdbx_seq_one_letter_code
_entity_poly.pdbx_strand_id
1 'polypeptide(L)'
;MANCNRRNNFIGNIIIGDSLLERDEEIRSGIANFYEGLFREEGVGCPRVDELEFDIISVEDASCLERPFDEEEVVAALKSINGDKAPGPDGIIAD
;
A
#
# COMPACT_ATOMS: atom_id res chain seq x y z
N MET A 1 -14.83 32.68 -9.97
CA MET A 1 -13.73 32.59 -8.99
C MET A 1 -12.72 31.57 -9.49
N ALA A 2 -11.63 32.01 -10.13
CA ALA A 2 -10.58 31.12 -10.65
C ALA A 2 -9.19 31.44 -10.05
N ASN A 3 -9.04 32.57 -9.34
CA ASN A 3 -7.74 33.10 -8.91
C ASN A 3 -7.40 32.79 -7.44
N CYS A 4 -8.37 32.39 -6.60
CA CYS A 4 -8.10 32.07 -5.18
C CYS A 4 -7.21 30.83 -5.03
N ASN A 5 -7.40 29.81 -5.88
CA ASN A 5 -6.57 28.60 -5.85
C ASN A 5 -5.13 28.86 -6.32
N ARG A 6 -4.91 29.87 -7.17
CA ARG A 6 -3.56 30.22 -7.66
C ARG A 6 -2.66 30.71 -6.53
N ARG A 7 -3.19 31.47 -5.56
CA ARG A 7 -2.41 31.91 -4.40
C ARG A 7 -2.08 30.77 -3.44
N ASN A 8 -2.96 29.77 -3.36
CA ASN A 8 -2.77 28.63 -2.47
C ASN A 8 -1.82 27.56 -3.06
N ASN A 9 -1.71 27.51 -4.39
CA ASN A 9 -0.91 26.53 -5.12
C ASN A 9 0.40 27.12 -5.68
N PHE A 10 0.78 28.33 -5.25
CA PHE A 10 2.02 28.98 -5.68
C PHE A 10 3.09 28.84 -4.61
N ILE A 11 4.24 28.29 -4.98
CA ILE A 11 5.44 28.21 -4.14
C ILE A 11 6.35 29.36 -4.55
N GLY A 12 6.47 30.38 -3.69
CA GLY A 12 7.32 31.54 -3.96
C GLY A 12 8.80 31.32 -3.60
N ASN A 13 9.06 30.50 -2.58
CA ASN A 13 10.38 30.01 -2.23
C ASN A 13 10.25 28.68 -1.48
N ILE A 14 11.33 27.91 -1.45
CA ILE A 14 11.42 26.66 -0.70
C ILE A 14 12.84 26.46 -0.19
N ILE A 15 12.96 25.80 0.96
CA ILE A 15 14.26 25.40 1.52
C ILE A 15 14.44 23.91 1.25
N ILE A 16 15.54 23.54 0.60
CA ILE A 16 15.92 22.15 0.34
C ILE A 16 17.34 21.95 0.86
N GLY A 17 17.50 21.10 1.88
CA GLY A 17 18.73 21.05 2.67
C GLY A 17 18.96 22.36 3.40
N ASP A 18 20.12 22.98 3.18
CA ASP A 18 20.48 24.30 3.74
C ASP A 18 20.32 25.46 2.72
N SER A 19 19.78 25.17 1.53
CA SER A 19 19.68 26.13 0.42
C SER A 19 18.26 26.68 0.28
N LEU A 20 18.14 28.02 0.27
CA LEU A 20 16.90 28.73 -0.08
C LEU A 20 16.80 28.91 -1.60
N LEU A 21 15.74 28.40 -2.20
CA LEU A 21 15.46 28.51 -3.64
C LEU A 21 14.27 29.45 -3.85
N GLU A 22 14.45 30.49 -4.68
CA GLU A 22 13.44 31.51 -4.94
C GLU A 22 13.05 31.60 -6.42
N ARG A 23 13.90 31.13 -7.33
CA ARG A 23 13.61 31.13 -8.77
C ARG A 23 12.76 29.92 -9.12
N ASP A 24 11.68 30.14 -9.87
CA ASP A 24 10.72 29.09 -10.25
C ASP A 24 11.40 27.86 -10.92
N GLU A 25 12.42 28.09 -11.75
CA GLU A 25 13.22 27.02 -12.38
C GLU A 25 14.00 26.19 -11.33
N GLU A 26 14.61 26.87 -10.36
CA GLU A 26 15.39 26.25 -9.27
C GLU A 26 14.48 25.51 -8.30
N ILE A 27 13.31 26.08 -7.96
CA ILE A 27 12.29 25.45 -7.12
C ILE A 27 11.83 24.14 -7.78
N ARG A 28 11.47 24.16 -9.07
CA ARG A 28 11.02 22.96 -9.78
C ARG A 28 12.11 21.89 -9.84
N SER A 29 13.33 22.27 -10.24
CA SER A 29 14.44 21.34 -10.34
C SER A 29 14.83 20.79 -8.97
N GLY A 30 14.85 21.63 -7.94
CA GLY A 30 15.16 21.24 -6.56
C GLY A 30 14.14 20.24 -6.01
N ILE A 31 12.84 20.49 -6.21
CA ILE A 31 11.78 19.56 -5.81
C ILE A 31 11.95 18.22 -6.55
N ALA A 32 12.11 18.24 -7.87
CA ALA A 32 12.27 17.04 -8.66
C ALA A 32 13.47 16.19 -8.18
N ASN A 33 14.64 16.82 -8.03
CA ASN A 33 15.85 16.15 -7.58
C ASN A 33 15.74 15.61 -6.14
N PHE A 34 15.11 16.37 -5.25
CA PHE A 34 14.90 15.95 -3.86
C PHE A 34 14.05 14.69 -3.78
N TYR A 35 12.90 14.67 -4.47
CA TYR A 35 12.01 13.51 -4.47
C TYR A 35 12.58 12.34 -5.29
N GLU A 36 13.33 12.61 -6.37
CA GLU A 36 14.07 11.57 -7.08
C GLU A 36 15.04 10.86 -6.14
N GLY A 37 15.82 11.62 -5.35
CA GLY A 37 16.70 11.05 -4.33
C GLY A 37 15.94 10.32 -3.22
N LEU A 38 14.83 10.88 -2.72
CA LEU A 38 14.02 10.29 -1.66
C LEU A 38 13.45 8.92 -2.05
N PHE A 39 13.02 8.78 -3.30
CA PHE A 39 12.47 7.53 -3.83
C PHE A 39 13.52 6.67 -4.54
N ARG A 40 14.78 7.11 -4.55
CA ARG A 40 15.88 6.28 -4.99
C ARG A 40 16.17 5.26 -3.91
N GLU A 41 16.17 3.98 -4.27
CA GLU A 41 16.64 2.94 -3.37
C GLU A 41 18.16 3.12 -3.17
N GLU A 42 18.57 3.73 -2.05
CA GLU A 42 19.97 3.73 -1.60
C GLU A 42 20.25 2.48 -0.77
N GLY A 43 20.58 1.37 -1.43
CA GLY A 43 20.91 0.10 -0.78
C GLY A 43 21.11 -1.06 -1.76
N VAL A 44 21.42 -2.25 -1.23
CA VAL A 44 21.14 -3.50 -1.95
C VAL A 44 19.64 -3.45 -2.20
N GLY A 45 19.23 -3.28 -3.46
CA GLY A 45 17.82 -3.15 -3.82
C GLY A 45 17.00 -4.25 -3.16
N CYS A 46 15.71 -3.98 -2.94
CA CYS A 46 14.81 -5.02 -2.46
C CYS A 46 15.09 -6.28 -3.30
N PRO A 47 15.51 -7.40 -2.68
CA PRO A 47 15.92 -8.57 -3.44
C PRO A 47 14.79 -8.86 -4.42
N ARG A 48 15.13 -8.97 -5.71
CA ARG A 48 14.09 -9.17 -6.71
C ARG A 48 13.33 -10.42 -6.31
N VAL A 49 12.01 -10.43 -6.51
CA VAL A 49 11.21 -11.62 -6.17
C VAL A 49 11.77 -12.87 -6.87
N ASP A 50 12.34 -12.69 -8.07
CA ASP A 50 13.03 -13.73 -8.84
C ASP A 50 14.38 -14.19 -8.23
N GLU A 51 14.97 -13.42 -7.33
CA GLU A 51 16.21 -13.71 -6.59
C GLU A 51 15.94 -14.30 -5.20
N LEU A 52 14.67 -14.38 -4.78
CA LEU A 52 14.27 -14.99 -3.52
C LEU A 52 13.88 -16.46 -3.75
N GLU A 53 14.52 -17.36 -3.00
CA GLU A 53 14.10 -18.76 -2.94
C GLU A 53 12.88 -18.85 -2.02
N PHE A 54 11.71 -19.16 -2.60
CA PHE A 54 10.50 -19.45 -1.85
C PHE A 54 10.31 -20.96 -1.74
N ASP A 55 9.88 -21.42 -0.57
CA ASP A 55 9.39 -22.79 -0.43
C ASP A 55 8.15 -22.96 -1.32
N ILE A 56 8.17 -24.00 -2.14
CA ILE A 56 7.07 -24.35 -3.04
C ILE A 56 6.29 -25.48 -2.39
N ILE A 57 4.96 -25.33 -2.33
CA ILE A 57 4.06 -26.40 -1.87
C ILE A 57 4.05 -27.56 -2.87
N SER A 58 3.64 -28.75 -2.42
CA SER A 58 3.54 -29.90 -3.31
C SER A 58 2.53 -29.65 -4.44
N VAL A 59 2.65 -30.40 -5.54
CA VAL A 59 1.70 -30.29 -6.67
C VAL A 59 0.28 -30.65 -6.21
N GLU A 60 0.19 -31.60 -5.29
CA GLU A 60 -1.05 -32.03 -4.65
C GLU A 60 -1.68 -30.91 -3.83
N ASP A 61 -0.88 -30.22 -3.00
CA ASP A 61 -1.35 -29.09 -2.19
C ASP A 61 -1.79 -27.91 -3.06
N ALA A 62 -1.01 -27.58 -4.09
CA ALA A 62 -1.37 -26.55 -5.05
C ALA A 62 -2.69 -26.88 -5.76
N SER A 63 -2.84 -28.12 -6.21
CA SER A 63 -4.08 -28.58 -6.86
C SER A 63 -5.27 -28.53 -5.90
N CYS A 64 -5.06 -28.80 -4.61
CA CYS A 64 -6.08 -28.70 -3.58
C CYS A 64 -6.50 -27.25 -3.27
N LEU A 65 -5.60 -26.27 -3.48
CA LEU A 65 -5.92 -24.85 -3.32
C LEU A 65 -6.61 -24.25 -4.56
N GLU A 66 -6.31 -24.76 -5.75
CA GLU A 66 -6.86 -24.26 -7.02
C GLU A 66 -8.22 -24.88 -7.37
N ARG A 67 -8.55 -26.06 -6.83
CA ARG A 67 -9.85 -26.71 -7.07
C ARG A 67 -11.00 -25.89 -6.45
N PRO A 68 -12.23 -26.00 -6.98
CA PRO A 68 -13.41 -25.49 -6.31
C PRO A 68 -13.60 -26.09 -4.91
N PHE A 69 -14.20 -25.31 -4.02
CA PHE A 69 -14.61 -25.77 -2.70
C PHE A 69 -15.71 -26.83 -2.79
N ASP A 70 -15.61 -27.87 -1.96
CA ASP A 70 -16.67 -28.85 -1.80
C ASP A 70 -17.76 -28.36 -0.83
N GLU A 71 -18.97 -28.90 -0.95
CA GLU A 71 -20.09 -28.51 -0.09
C GLU A 71 -19.77 -28.75 1.38
N GLU A 72 -19.13 -29.88 1.71
CA GLU A 72 -18.74 -30.22 3.08
C GLU A 72 -17.74 -29.20 3.65
N GLU A 73 -16.79 -28.74 2.83
CA GLU A 73 -15.79 -27.75 3.21
C GLU A 73 -16.44 -26.40 3.51
N VAL A 74 -17.35 -25.96 2.64
CA VAL A 74 -18.12 -24.72 2.83
C VAL A 74 -18.98 -24.81 4.09
N VAL A 75 -19.69 -25.92 4.30
CA VAL A 75 -20.52 -26.11 5.50
C VAL A 75 -19.67 -26.15 6.76
N ALA A 76 -18.49 -26.79 6.72
CA ALA A 76 -17.55 -26.81 7.84
C ALA A 76 -17.03 -25.41 8.16
N ALA A 77 -16.64 -24.62 7.14
CA ALA A 77 -16.19 -23.24 7.29
C ALA A 77 -17.28 -22.34 7.88
N LEU A 78 -18.53 -22.48 7.42
CA LEU A 78 -19.66 -21.73 7.98
C LEU A 78 -19.92 -22.08 9.44
N LYS A 79 -19.75 -23.35 9.83
CA LYS A 79 -19.90 -23.81 11.22
C LYS A 79 -18.72 -23.42 12.12
N SER A 80 -17.52 -23.25 11.55
CA SER A 80 -16.32 -22.86 12.30
C SER A 80 -16.20 -21.36 12.52
N ILE A 81 -16.99 -20.54 11.81
CA ILE A 81 -17.19 -19.13 12.14
C ILE A 81 -17.99 -19.08 13.45
N ASN A 82 -17.28 -19.16 14.57
CA ASN A 82 -17.82 -18.71 15.85
C ASN A 82 -18.25 -17.25 15.69
N GLY A 83 -19.36 -16.88 16.35
CA GLY A 83 -20.00 -15.57 16.30
C GLY A 83 -19.18 -14.40 16.86
N ASP A 84 -17.89 -14.31 16.53
CA ASP A 84 -17.00 -13.16 16.75
C ASP A 84 -17.37 -11.98 15.82
N LYS A 85 -18.64 -11.94 15.41
CA LYS A 85 -19.26 -10.77 14.80
C LYS A 85 -19.46 -9.77 15.92
N ALA A 86 -18.99 -8.55 15.70
CA ALA A 86 -19.31 -7.45 16.60
C ALA A 86 -20.83 -7.40 16.82
N PRO A 87 -21.31 -7.15 18.06
CA PRO A 87 -22.74 -6.99 18.31
C PRO A 87 -23.32 -5.95 17.37
N GLY A 88 -24.55 -6.18 16.91
CA GLY A 88 -25.25 -5.19 16.09
C GLY A 88 -25.40 -3.85 16.83
N PRO A 89 -25.89 -2.79 16.17
CA PRO A 89 -26.13 -1.49 16.82
C PRO A 89 -26.98 -1.59 18.10
N ASP A 90 -27.83 -2.62 18.17
CA ASP A 90 -28.72 -2.92 19.29
C ASP A 90 -28.05 -3.75 20.42
N GLY A 91 -26.74 -4.03 20.33
CA GLY A 91 -25.98 -4.72 21.37
C GLY A 91 -26.18 -6.24 21.46
N ILE A 92 -26.93 -6.82 20.52
CA ILE A 92 -27.25 -8.25 20.51
C ILE A 92 -26.15 -9.00 19.76
N ILE A 93 -25.54 -9.98 20.43
CA ILE A 93 -24.63 -10.94 19.81
C ILE A 93 -25.49 -12.10 19.30
N ALA A 94 -25.27 -12.52 18.05
CA ALA A 94 -25.96 -13.68 17.48
C ALA A 94 -25.36 -14.96 18.09
N ASP A 95 -26.18 -15.72 18.82
CA ASP A 95 -25.88 -17.09 19.27
C ASP A 95 -25.66 -18.06 18.09
#